data_AF-A0A292Q6W9-F1
#
_entry.id   AF-A0A292Q6W9-F1
#
_cell.length_a   1.000
_cell.length_b   1.000
_cell.length_c   1.000
_cell.angle_alpha   90.00
_cell.angle_beta   90.00
_cell.angle_gamma   90.00
#
_symmetry.space_group_name_H-M   'P 1'
#
loop_
_entity.id
_entity.type
_entity.pdbx_description
1 polymer ?
#
loop_
_entity_poly.entity_id
_entity_poly.type
_entity_poly.pdbx_seq_one_letter_code
_entity_poly.pdbx_strand_id
1 'polypeptide(L)'
;MLGAGGHAKVLLSLANASGLHVIGVCDPELHRLGVFEWRGLAVLGGDEALDQLDRTRVGLINGIGQVVGSNLRRVLYESAVSKGFQFPPLVHPTAFVDESAVLSQGVQILAGAVIQPDVTLGCNTIINTGASVDHDCNVAAHVHIAPGATLCGNVQIGSGAFVGAGATVIQGLVLGECAVVGAGTVMVRDLPADSILLGPTARSKSVPDEKRKEECSMEEAIATLDRVAVRIVIIVDQQRHLLGTLTDGDVRRALLKQRPLTTPIKEFMCTTPRTAGLDWNRDRILAVMEKYQLLQLPVVDLSGKVIGLETLHDLLNRQRRDNPVFLMAGGFGTRLRPLTQNCPKPLLKVGEKPILELILERFISSGFHRFFISTHYMPEMIRDHFGDGSQWGVSIRYVHEDEPLGTGGALGLLPHHEIDLPLFLMNGDLLTTLNFENLLEFHDGHPGSATMCVREYEYCVPYGVIENEGHRILSMIEKPIQRFFINAGIYLLSPELVKSVAAGNRVDMPTLLEREIEAGRDVNMFPVHEYWLDIGRMEDFQRAQQEFGTL
;
A
#
# COMPACT_ATOMS: atom_id res chain seq x y z
N MET A 1 5.93 22.17 21.52
CA MET A 1 5.98 21.10 20.49
C MET A 1 6.92 21.55 19.38
N LEU A 2 7.73 20.66 18.82
CA LEU A 2 8.69 20.97 17.77
C LEU A 2 8.13 20.52 16.41
N GLY A 3 7.89 21.45 15.49
CA GLY A 3 7.29 21.22 14.18
C GLY A 3 5.76 21.24 14.16
N ALA A 4 5.19 21.60 13.01
CA ALA A 4 3.75 21.74 12.78
C ALA A 4 3.19 20.84 11.65
N GLY A 5 3.94 19.79 11.28
CA GLY A 5 3.62 18.86 10.19
C GLY A 5 2.51 17.84 10.52
N GLY A 6 2.37 16.82 9.66
CA GLY A 6 1.35 15.76 9.81
C GLY A 6 1.46 15.00 11.14
N HIS A 7 2.67 14.57 11.51
CA HIS A 7 2.92 13.87 12.77
C HIS A 7 2.62 14.74 14.00
N ALA A 8 2.96 16.04 13.95
CA ALA A 8 2.62 16.99 15.00
C ALA A 8 1.11 17.10 15.26
N LYS A 9 0.27 16.99 14.21
CA LYS A 9 -1.20 16.97 14.37
C LYS A 9 -1.66 15.76 15.18
N VAL A 10 -1.06 14.60 14.94
CA VAL A 10 -1.36 13.37 15.68
C VAL A 10 -0.91 13.49 17.13
N LEU A 11 0.29 14.02 17.38
CA LEU A 11 0.78 14.24 18.75
C LEU A 11 0.00 15.30 19.51
N LEU A 12 -0.56 16.31 18.85
CA LEU A 12 -1.47 17.26 19.49
C LEU A 12 -2.75 16.56 19.94
N SER A 13 -3.31 15.68 19.10
CA SER A 13 -4.46 14.87 19.48
C SER A 13 -4.14 13.96 20.67
N LEU A 14 -2.96 13.32 20.68
CA LEU A 14 -2.49 12.51 21.80
C LEU A 14 -2.36 13.34 23.07
N ALA A 15 -1.67 14.48 23.00
CA ALA A 15 -1.48 15.35 24.16
C ALA A 15 -2.82 15.77 24.77
N ASN A 16 -3.80 16.14 23.93
CA ASN A 16 -5.15 16.48 24.37
C ASN A 16 -5.86 15.28 25.03
N ALA A 17 -5.78 14.09 24.43
CA ALA A 17 -6.39 12.88 24.98
C ALA A 17 -5.78 12.47 26.33
N SER A 18 -4.47 12.67 26.51
CA SER A 18 -3.75 12.40 27.75
C SER A 18 -3.81 13.55 28.77
N GLY A 19 -4.57 14.62 28.50
CA GLY A 19 -4.70 15.78 29.39
C GLY A 19 -3.43 16.62 29.54
N LEU A 20 -2.49 16.51 28.61
CA LEU A 20 -1.25 17.29 28.61
C LEU A 20 -1.50 18.71 28.09
N HIS A 21 -1.04 19.70 28.84
CA HIS A 21 -1.14 21.10 28.44
C HIS A 21 0.02 21.49 27.50
N VAL A 22 -0.29 21.66 26.21
CA VAL A 22 0.69 22.10 25.20
C VAL A 22 0.73 23.63 25.16
N ILE A 23 1.84 24.21 25.59
CA ILE A 23 2.01 25.67 25.68
C ILE A 23 2.16 26.39 24.34
N GLY A 24 2.57 25.68 23.28
CA GLY A 24 2.84 26.27 21.98
C GLY A 24 3.63 25.36 21.04
N VAL A 25 3.80 25.83 19.80
CA VAL A 25 4.56 25.14 18.75
C VAL A 25 5.73 26.01 18.28
N CYS A 26 6.89 25.39 18.06
CA CYS A 26 8.04 26.01 17.40
C CYS A 26 8.14 25.42 16.00
N ASP A 27 8.04 26.26 14.97
CA ASP A 27 8.12 25.83 13.57
C ASP A 27 8.71 26.99 12.72
N PRO A 28 9.91 26.80 12.14
CA PRO A 28 10.58 27.86 11.39
C PRO A 28 9.83 28.35 10.14
N GLU A 29 9.00 27.49 9.53
CA GLU A 29 8.25 27.85 8.33
C GLU A 29 7.03 28.71 8.70
N LEU A 30 6.26 28.29 9.71
CA LEU A 30 5.14 29.09 10.22
C LEU A 30 5.61 30.46 10.72
N HIS A 31 6.74 30.50 11.45
CA HIS A 31 7.31 31.75 11.92
C HIS A 31 7.69 32.69 10.77
N ARG A 32 8.35 32.16 9.73
CA ARG A 32 8.74 32.92 8.53
C ARG A 32 7.53 33.47 7.78
N LEU A 33 6.42 32.73 7.76
CA LEU A 33 5.16 33.14 7.16
C LEU A 33 4.35 34.12 8.03
N GLY A 34 4.83 34.46 9.23
CA GLY A 34 4.14 35.35 10.15
C GLY A 34 2.86 34.75 10.74
N VAL A 35 2.78 33.41 10.80
CA VAL A 35 1.65 32.72 11.42
C VAL A 35 1.84 32.73 12.93
N PHE A 36 0.87 33.28 13.66
CA PHE A 36 0.93 33.42 15.12
C PHE A 36 0.22 32.28 15.89
N GLU A 37 -0.66 31.53 15.22
CA GLU A 37 -1.42 30.44 15.82
C GLU A 37 -1.52 29.25 14.87
N TRP A 38 -1.38 28.04 15.42
CA TRP A 38 -1.56 26.78 14.73
C TRP A 38 -2.43 25.86 15.58
N ARG A 39 -3.64 25.57 15.10
CA ARG A 39 -4.62 24.66 15.76
C ARG A 39 -4.90 25.01 17.23
N GLY A 40 -5.08 26.29 17.55
CA GLY A 40 -5.32 26.73 18.93
C GLY A 40 -4.05 26.91 19.77
N LEU A 41 -2.86 26.60 19.22
CA LEU A 41 -1.59 26.79 19.90
C LEU A 41 -0.87 28.02 19.39
N ALA A 42 -0.27 28.79 20.29
CA ALA A 42 0.62 29.89 19.92
C ALA A 42 1.86 29.36 19.17
N VAL A 43 2.20 30.00 18.05
CA VAL A 43 3.47 29.79 17.35
C VAL A 43 4.53 30.63 18.07
N LEU A 44 5.43 29.96 18.79
CA LEU A 44 6.42 30.60 19.66
C LEU A 44 7.62 31.17 18.89
N GLY A 45 7.86 30.68 17.66
CA GLY A 45 8.97 31.07 16.80
C GLY A 45 9.59 29.89 16.06
N GLY A 46 10.80 30.07 15.52
CA GLY A 46 11.62 29.01 14.96
C GLY A 46 12.44 28.27 16.03
N ASP A 47 13.61 27.78 15.65
CA ASP A 47 14.49 27.02 16.56
C ASP A 47 15.04 27.88 17.71
N GLU A 48 15.18 29.18 17.48
CA GLU A 48 15.63 30.18 18.44
C GLU A 48 14.66 30.39 19.61
N ALA A 49 13.37 30.08 19.43
CA ALA A 49 12.37 30.20 20.49
C ALA A 49 12.69 29.28 21.68
N LEU A 50 13.41 28.18 21.45
CA LEU A 50 13.83 27.26 22.51
C LEU A 50 14.79 27.89 23.50
N ASP A 51 15.56 28.91 23.11
CA ASP A 51 16.53 29.53 24.00
C ASP A 51 15.86 30.43 25.07
N GLN A 52 14.57 30.74 24.89
CA GLN A 52 13.77 31.54 25.82
C GLN A 52 12.95 30.70 26.81
N LEU A 53 12.91 29.37 26.63
CA LEU A 53 12.12 28.46 27.46
C LEU A 53 12.92 27.94 28.67
N ASP A 54 12.25 27.84 29.82
CA ASP A 54 12.82 27.23 31.02
C ASP A 54 12.88 25.69 30.88
N ARG A 55 14.09 25.18 30.65
CA ARG A 55 14.42 23.77 30.45
C ARG A 55 14.06 22.87 31.63
N THR A 56 13.91 23.43 32.84
CA THR A 56 13.56 22.67 34.05
C THR A 56 12.04 22.51 34.22
N ARG A 57 11.25 23.34 33.52
CA ARG A 57 9.78 23.39 33.66
C ARG A 57 9.04 22.95 32.41
N VAL A 58 9.73 22.89 31.26
CA VAL A 58 9.13 22.59 29.97
C VAL A 58 9.72 21.30 29.38
N GLY A 59 8.86 20.30 29.19
CA GLY A 59 9.16 19.14 28.37
C GLY A 59 8.91 19.43 26.88
N LEU A 60 9.70 18.81 26.01
CA LEU A 60 9.56 18.95 24.57
C LEU A 60 8.82 17.74 23.97
N ILE A 61 8.04 18.01 22.95
CA ILE A 61 7.37 17.02 22.11
C ILE A 61 7.98 17.11 20.73
N ASN A 62 8.62 16.04 20.26
CA ASN A 62 9.19 15.99 18.90
C ASN A 62 8.10 15.67 17.87
N GLY A 63 7.54 16.71 17.24
CA GLY A 63 6.48 16.63 16.22
C GLY A 63 6.99 16.37 14.81
N ILE A 64 8.30 16.21 14.61
CA ILE A 64 8.88 15.84 13.32
C ILE A 64 8.65 14.34 13.08
N GLY A 65 7.88 13.99 12.05
CA GLY A 65 7.71 12.60 11.65
C GLY A 65 9.03 11.98 11.20
N GLN A 66 9.16 10.66 11.30
CA GLN A 66 10.32 9.94 10.78
C GLN A 66 10.04 9.47 9.35
N VAL A 67 10.89 9.92 8.41
CA VAL A 67 10.90 9.52 7.00
C VAL A 67 12.18 8.73 6.75
N VAL A 68 12.11 7.63 6.00
CA VAL A 68 13.28 6.82 5.66
C VAL A 68 14.38 7.70 5.03
N GLY A 69 15.60 7.60 5.54
CA GLY A 69 16.75 8.40 5.09
C GLY A 69 16.81 9.83 5.63
N SER A 70 15.81 10.30 6.40
CA SER A 70 15.86 11.59 7.09
C SER A 70 16.38 11.45 8.51
N ASN A 71 17.39 12.26 8.84
CA ASN A 71 17.93 12.36 10.20
C ASN A 71 17.41 13.59 10.97
N LEU A 72 16.49 14.37 10.39
CA LEU A 72 16.03 15.63 10.99
C LEU A 72 15.47 15.43 12.40
N ARG A 73 14.60 14.42 12.58
CA ARG A 73 14.00 14.08 13.89
C ARG A 73 15.07 13.75 14.93
N ARG A 74 16.11 13.02 14.53
CA ARG A 74 17.24 12.62 15.39
C ARG A 74 18.09 13.83 15.76
N VAL A 75 18.55 14.60 14.77
CA VAL A 75 19.38 15.80 14.98
C VAL A 75 18.69 16.80 15.90
N LEU A 76 17.40 17.03 15.71
CA LEU A 76 16.62 17.96 16.52
C LEU A 76 16.42 17.45 17.96
N TYR A 77 16.20 16.14 18.13
CA TYR A 77 16.16 15.52 19.46
C TYR A 77 17.50 15.64 20.18
N GLU A 78 18.60 15.22 19.54
CA GLU A 78 19.95 15.26 20.12
C GLU A 78 20.38 16.69 20.44
N SER A 79 20.10 17.65 19.55
CA SER A 79 20.36 19.07 19.78
C SER A 79 19.62 19.58 21.01
N ALA A 80 18.31 19.32 21.13
CA ALA A 80 17.52 19.77 22.26
C ALA A 80 17.92 19.10 23.58
N VAL A 81 18.25 17.80 23.56
CA VAL A 81 18.77 17.09 24.73
C VAL A 81 20.13 17.64 25.16
N SER A 82 21.02 17.97 24.21
CA SER A 82 22.32 18.59 24.53
C SER A 82 22.16 19.99 25.14
N LYS A 83 21.07 20.70 24.81
CA LYS A 83 20.68 21.95 25.47
C LYS A 83 20.08 21.74 26.87
N GLY A 84 19.84 20.50 27.30
CA GLY A 84 19.31 20.15 28.62
C GLY A 84 17.79 20.04 28.70
N PHE A 85 17.09 20.00 27.55
CA PHE A 85 15.65 19.73 27.53
C PHE A 85 15.36 18.24 27.71
N GLN A 86 14.21 17.97 28.33
CA GLN A 86 13.69 16.61 28.48
C GLN A 86 12.57 16.34 27.48
N PHE A 87 12.46 15.09 27.04
CA PHE A 87 11.35 14.60 26.23
C PHE A 87 10.59 13.54 27.03
N PRO A 88 9.47 13.90 27.68
CA PRO A 88 8.63 12.91 28.35
C PRO A 88 8.15 11.84 27.35
N PRO A 89 8.10 10.55 27.75
CA PRO A 89 7.38 9.55 26.97
C PRO A 89 5.92 9.95 26.82
N LEU A 90 5.37 9.79 25.62
CA LEU A 90 3.99 10.12 25.29
C LEU A 90 3.24 8.83 24.98
N VAL A 91 2.20 8.54 25.75
CA VAL A 91 1.37 7.34 25.58
C VAL A 91 -0.07 7.76 25.40
N HIS A 92 -0.68 7.33 24.30
CA HIS A 92 -2.09 7.55 24.04
C HIS A 92 -2.96 6.70 25.02
N PRO A 93 -4.08 7.22 25.56
CA PRO A 93 -4.88 6.49 26.55
C PRO A 93 -5.50 5.17 26.06
N THR A 94 -5.58 4.98 24.74
CA THR A 94 -6.10 3.75 24.12
C THR A 94 -5.00 2.76 23.74
N ALA A 95 -3.72 3.09 23.96
CA ALA A 95 -2.64 2.14 23.81
C ALA A 95 -2.57 1.24 25.04
N PHE A 96 -2.28 -0.04 24.83
CA PHE A 96 -1.93 -0.95 25.92
C PHE A 96 -0.41 -0.94 26.08
N VAL A 97 0.07 -0.70 27.29
CA VAL A 97 1.49 -0.80 27.64
C VAL A 97 1.58 -1.60 28.93
N ASP A 98 2.24 -2.75 28.84
CA ASP A 98 2.48 -3.60 30.00
C ASP A 98 3.34 -2.89 31.06
N GLU A 99 3.13 -3.24 32.34
CA GLU A 99 3.82 -2.62 33.47
C GLU A 99 5.33 -2.91 33.50
N SER A 100 5.78 -4.03 32.92
CA SER A 100 7.21 -4.34 32.87
C SER A 100 7.94 -3.70 31.68
N ALA A 101 7.21 -3.07 30.76
CA ALA A 101 7.80 -2.39 29.60
C ALA A 101 8.62 -1.15 30.02
N VAL A 102 9.81 -1.01 29.45
CA VAL A 102 10.74 0.10 29.75
C VAL A 102 10.71 1.14 28.64
N LEU A 103 10.21 2.34 28.95
CA LEU A 103 10.08 3.45 28.00
C LEU A 103 11.16 4.51 28.23
N SER A 104 12.04 4.70 27.23
CA SER A 104 13.03 5.78 27.25
C SER A 104 12.43 7.16 26.92
N GLN A 105 13.19 8.23 27.16
CA GLN A 105 12.76 9.59 26.84
C GLN A 105 12.43 9.77 25.35
N GLY A 106 11.37 10.53 25.06
CA GLY A 106 10.93 10.86 23.72
C GLY A 106 10.25 9.72 22.96
N VAL A 107 10.02 8.57 23.59
CA VAL A 107 9.16 7.52 23.05
C VAL A 107 7.75 8.06 22.84
N GLN A 108 7.14 7.73 21.70
CA GLN A 108 5.80 8.14 21.33
C GLN A 108 4.97 6.91 20.94
N ILE A 109 3.96 6.59 21.74
CA ILE A 109 3.07 5.43 21.56
C ILE A 109 1.69 5.95 21.18
N LEU A 110 1.29 5.72 19.94
CA LEU A 110 0.07 6.28 19.36
C LEU A 110 -1.16 5.38 19.62
N ALA A 111 -2.34 5.85 19.20
CA ALA A 111 -3.61 5.23 19.53
C ALA A 111 -3.69 3.74 19.12
N GLY A 112 -4.17 2.89 20.03
CA GLY A 112 -4.37 1.46 19.77
C GLY A 112 -3.10 0.63 19.61
N ALA A 113 -1.91 1.21 19.84
CA ALA A 113 -0.67 0.42 19.86
C ALA A 113 -0.64 -0.52 21.08
N VAL A 114 0.03 -1.66 20.95
CA VAL A 114 0.14 -2.69 21.99
C VAL A 114 1.60 -2.98 22.29
N ILE A 115 2.03 -2.74 23.52
CA ILE A 115 3.36 -3.09 24.03
C ILE A 115 3.20 -4.17 25.09
N GLN A 116 3.71 -5.35 24.80
CA GLN A 116 3.62 -6.55 25.66
C GLN A 116 4.73 -6.58 26.73
N PRO A 117 4.70 -7.55 27.67
CA PRO A 117 5.69 -7.65 28.74
C PRO A 117 7.14 -7.67 28.27
N ASP A 118 8.00 -7.08 29.09
CA ASP A 118 9.46 -7.13 29.00
C ASP A 118 10.04 -6.50 27.72
N VAL A 119 9.25 -5.63 27.09
CA VAL A 119 9.69 -4.81 25.96
C VAL A 119 10.52 -3.61 26.42
N THR A 120 11.64 -3.37 25.75
CA THR A 120 12.43 -2.15 25.94
C THR A 120 12.33 -1.24 24.71
N LEU A 121 11.93 0.01 24.91
CA LEU A 121 11.87 1.03 23.85
C LEU A 121 12.92 2.13 24.08
N GLY A 122 13.81 2.28 23.10
CA GLY A 122 14.87 3.27 23.06
C GLY A 122 14.37 4.69 22.80
N CYS A 123 15.24 5.67 23.04
CA CYS A 123 14.83 7.07 23.04
C CYS A 123 14.38 7.57 21.66
N ASN A 124 13.48 8.55 21.65
CA ASN A 124 12.95 9.21 20.44
C ASN A 124 12.28 8.25 19.41
N THR A 125 11.93 7.04 19.83
CA THR A 125 11.26 6.02 19.01
C THR A 125 9.76 6.29 18.87
N ILE A 126 9.19 5.95 17.71
CA ILE A 126 7.75 6.06 17.42
C ILE A 126 7.17 4.65 17.29
N ILE A 127 6.15 4.35 18.09
CA ILE A 127 5.24 3.23 17.91
C ILE A 127 3.91 3.79 17.42
N ASN A 128 3.61 3.57 16.15
CA ASN A 128 2.52 4.25 15.47
C ASN A 128 1.16 3.56 15.70
N THR A 129 0.10 4.16 15.19
CA THR A 129 -1.29 3.75 15.44
C THR A 129 -1.50 2.28 15.10
N GLY A 130 -2.05 1.52 16.05
CA GLY A 130 -2.35 0.10 15.88
C GLY A 130 -1.14 -0.82 15.69
N ALA A 131 0.10 -0.34 15.88
CA ALA A 131 1.27 -1.20 15.83
C ALA A 131 1.40 -2.06 17.10
N SER A 132 1.91 -3.28 16.97
CA SER A 132 2.13 -4.19 18.10
C SER A 132 3.60 -4.58 18.24
N VAL A 133 4.07 -4.59 19.48
CA VAL A 133 5.39 -5.07 19.88
C VAL A 133 5.20 -6.14 20.93
N ASP A 134 5.40 -7.40 20.54
CA ASP A 134 5.22 -8.56 21.41
C ASP A 134 6.34 -8.69 22.44
N HIS A 135 6.17 -9.66 23.35
CA HIS A 135 6.99 -9.86 24.53
C HIS A 135 8.49 -10.03 24.20
N ASP A 136 9.35 -9.65 25.14
CA ASP A 136 10.83 -9.78 25.05
C ASP A 136 11.49 -9.00 23.88
N CYS A 137 10.79 -8.08 23.22
CA CYS A 137 11.39 -7.29 22.15
C CYS A 137 12.28 -6.15 22.68
N ASN A 138 13.39 -5.90 21.99
CA ASN A 138 14.28 -4.79 22.29
C ASN A 138 14.38 -3.85 21.08
N VAL A 139 13.85 -2.65 21.23
CA VAL A 139 13.84 -1.63 20.19
C VAL A 139 14.81 -0.53 20.56
N ALA A 140 15.85 -0.32 19.76
CA ALA A 140 16.85 0.71 20.01
C ALA A 140 16.31 2.15 19.79
N ALA A 141 17.21 3.13 19.88
CA ALA A 141 16.87 4.54 19.73
C ALA A 141 16.48 4.90 18.29
N HIS A 142 15.66 5.96 18.14
CA HIS A 142 15.32 6.56 16.85
C HIS A 142 14.58 5.64 15.87
N VAL A 143 13.95 4.58 16.36
CA VAL A 143 13.22 3.63 15.52
C VAL A 143 11.84 4.17 15.18
N HIS A 144 11.32 3.79 14.00
CA HIS A 144 9.92 4.00 13.64
C HIS A 144 9.27 2.66 13.34
N ILE A 145 8.29 2.27 14.17
CA ILE A 145 7.36 1.18 13.89
C ILE A 145 6.06 1.80 13.37
N ALA A 146 5.82 1.71 12.06
CA ALA A 146 4.75 2.41 11.35
C ALA A 146 3.34 1.81 11.61
N PRO A 147 2.25 2.44 11.13
CA PRO A 147 0.90 2.02 11.50
C PRO A 147 0.60 0.56 11.16
N GLY A 148 0.02 -0.16 12.11
CA GLY A 148 -0.35 -1.57 11.95
C GLY A 148 0.82 -2.54 11.75
N ALA A 149 2.08 -2.11 11.97
CA ALA A 149 3.23 -3.02 11.92
C ALA A 149 3.29 -3.91 13.17
N THR A 150 3.77 -5.14 12.98
CA THR A 150 3.81 -6.18 14.01
C THR A 150 5.25 -6.66 14.22
N LEU A 151 5.75 -6.56 15.44
CA LEU A 151 6.95 -7.26 15.89
C LEU A 151 6.54 -8.44 16.76
N CYS A 152 6.79 -9.67 16.31
CA CYS A 152 6.55 -10.87 17.09
C CYS A 152 7.60 -11.03 18.21
N GLY A 153 7.36 -11.96 19.15
CA GLY A 153 8.17 -12.07 20.36
C GLY A 153 9.68 -12.19 20.13
N ASN A 154 10.46 -11.62 21.04
CA ASN A 154 11.93 -11.65 21.06
C ASN A 154 12.63 -11.05 19.82
N VAL A 155 12.02 -10.05 19.17
CA VAL A 155 12.64 -9.32 18.05
C VAL A 155 13.59 -8.23 18.56
N GLN A 156 14.75 -8.10 17.89
CA GLN A 156 15.77 -7.10 18.20
C GLN A 156 15.87 -6.06 17.07
N ILE A 157 15.63 -4.78 17.36
CA ILE A 157 15.65 -3.70 16.36
C ILE A 157 16.80 -2.72 16.65
N GLY A 158 17.67 -2.52 15.66
CA GLY A 158 18.80 -1.61 15.68
C GLY A 158 18.41 -0.13 15.60
N SER A 159 19.32 0.75 15.99
CA SER A 159 19.08 2.20 16.07
C SER A 159 18.69 2.77 14.70
N GLY A 160 17.75 3.71 14.66
CA GLY A 160 17.34 4.37 13.41
C GLY A 160 16.61 3.48 12.38
N ALA A 161 16.34 2.21 12.72
CA ALA A 161 15.65 1.31 11.82
C ALA A 161 14.17 1.70 11.61
N PHE A 162 13.60 1.26 10.50
CA PHE A 162 12.25 1.61 10.08
C PHE A 162 11.45 0.36 9.69
N VAL A 163 10.31 0.15 10.32
CA VAL A 163 9.39 -0.94 10.00
C VAL A 163 8.14 -0.35 9.39
N GLY A 164 7.90 -0.64 8.11
CA GLY A 164 6.84 -0.07 7.31
C GLY A 164 5.43 -0.47 7.73
N ALA A 165 4.44 0.29 7.26
CA ALA A 165 3.05 0.09 7.68
C ALA A 165 2.55 -1.31 7.31
N GLY A 166 1.87 -2.00 8.23
CA GLY A 166 1.41 -3.37 8.02
C GLY A 166 2.51 -4.41 7.80
N ALA A 167 3.78 -4.08 8.06
CA ALA A 167 4.87 -5.04 7.96
C ALA A 167 4.91 -5.96 9.20
N THR A 168 5.36 -7.19 9.01
CA THR A 168 5.48 -8.18 10.09
C THR A 168 6.92 -8.65 10.20
N VAL A 169 7.51 -8.55 11.39
CA VAL A 169 8.80 -9.17 11.71
C VAL A 169 8.52 -10.40 12.58
N ILE A 170 8.83 -11.59 12.05
CA ILE A 170 8.58 -12.84 12.78
C ILE A 170 9.50 -12.98 13.99
N GLN A 171 9.14 -13.89 14.90
CA GLN A 171 9.77 -14.03 16.21
C GLN A 171 11.27 -14.29 16.15
N GLY A 172 12.01 -13.71 17.10
CA GLY A 172 13.43 -13.98 17.31
C GLY A 172 14.39 -13.36 16.29
N LEU A 173 13.90 -12.52 15.37
CA LEU A 173 14.74 -11.93 14.33
C LEU A 173 15.44 -10.63 14.75
N VAL A 174 16.52 -10.32 14.04
CA VAL A 174 17.31 -9.11 14.21
C VAL A 174 17.19 -8.19 13.00
N LEU A 175 16.78 -6.95 13.25
CA LEU A 175 16.79 -5.84 12.29
C LEU A 175 18.00 -4.95 12.60
N GLY A 176 18.96 -4.84 11.68
CA GLY A 176 20.18 -4.05 11.88
C GLY A 176 19.95 -2.54 12.00
N GLU A 177 20.98 -1.81 12.41
CA GLU A 177 20.97 -0.35 12.47
C GLU A 177 20.59 0.27 11.11
N CYS A 178 19.71 1.27 11.11
CA CYS A 178 19.22 1.97 9.92
C CYS A 178 18.57 1.06 8.85
N ALA A 179 18.29 -0.21 9.17
CA ALA A 179 17.66 -1.13 8.24
C ALA A 179 16.16 -0.82 8.09
N VAL A 180 15.61 -1.15 6.92
CA VAL A 180 14.25 -0.76 6.54
C VAL A 180 13.46 -1.99 6.10
N VAL A 181 12.33 -2.24 6.75
CA VAL A 181 11.31 -3.17 6.26
C VAL A 181 10.23 -2.35 5.55
N GLY A 182 9.96 -2.69 4.29
CA GLY A 182 8.93 -2.05 3.48
C GLY A 182 7.53 -2.29 4.04
N ALA A 183 6.57 -1.43 3.65
CA ALA A 183 5.17 -1.63 4.03
C ALA A 183 4.65 -2.99 3.52
N GLY A 184 3.75 -3.62 4.29
CA GLY A 184 3.14 -4.91 3.98
C GLY A 184 4.11 -6.09 3.86
N THR A 185 5.36 -5.91 4.27
CA THR A 185 6.42 -6.91 4.07
C THR A 185 6.52 -7.84 5.27
N VAL A 186 6.62 -9.15 5.03
CA VAL A 186 6.93 -10.14 6.08
C VAL A 186 8.42 -10.43 6.06
N MET A 187 9.11 -10.04 7.13
CA MET A 187 10.51 -10.35 7.35
C MET A 187 10.64 -11.71 8.03
N VAL A 188 11.25 -12.66 7.32
CA VAL A 188 11.42 -14.06 7.75
C VAL A 188 12.88 -14.46 8.02
N ARG A 189 13.81 -13.51 7.90
CA ARG A 189 15.24 -13.68 8.16
C ARG A 189 15.82 -12.37 8.67
N ASP A 190 16.91 -12.46 9.41
CA ASP A 190 17.66 -11.29 9.88
C ASP A 190 17.99 -10.35 8.73
N LEU A 191 17.92 -9.05 9.03
CA LEU A 191 18.19 -7.99 8.06
C LEU A 191 19.45 -7.23 8.50
N PRO A 192 20.52 -7.23 7.70
CA PRO A 192 21.74 -6.50 8.03
C PRO A 192 21.50 -4.98 8.19
N ALA A 193 22.43 -4.31 8.87
CA ALA A 193 22.43 -2.85 8.95
C ALA A 193 22.44 -2.20 7.57
N ASP A 194 21.83 -1.00 7.47
CA ASP A 194 21.72 -0.19 6.25
C ASP A 194 21.07 -0.89 5.03
N SER A 195 20.38 -2.01 5.27
CA SER A 195 19.73 -2.77 4.21
C SER A 195 18.22 -2.57 4.20
N ILE A 196 17.64 -2.70 3.01
CA ILE A 196 16.21 -2.49 2.79
C ILE A 196 15.62 -3.82 2.33
N LEU A 197 14.68 -4.35 3.13
CA LEU A 197 13.83 -5.46 2.76
C LEU A 197 12.52 -4.90 2.23
N LEU A 198 12.28 -5.06 0.94
CA LEU A 198 11.04 -4.70 0.29
C LEU A 198 10.24 -5.97 0.02
N GLY A 199 8.93 -5.94 0.32
CA GLY A 199 8.00 -6.99 -0.03
C GLY A 199 7.90 -7.15 -1.54
N PRO A 200 7.31 -8.26 -2.04
CA PRO A 200 7.21 -8.57 -3.47
C PRO A 200 6.57 -7.46 -4.31
N THR A 201 5.73 -6.62 -3.69
CA THR A 201 5.08 -5.44 -4.30
C THR A 201 6.00 -4.23 -4.48
N ALA A 202 7.16 -4.19 -3.81
CA ALA A 202 8.11 -3.08 -3.89
C ALA A 202 9.32 -3.47 -4.74
N ARG A 203 9.10 -3.52 -6.06
CA ARG A 203 10.19 -3.65 -7.04
C ARG A 203 10.95 -2.32 -7.16
N SER A 204 11.92 -2.12 -6.28
CA SER A 204 13.11 -1.31 -6.64
C SER A 204 13.89 -2.10 -7.69
N LYS A 205 13.70 -1.80 -8.98
CA LYS A 205 14.61 -2.30 -10.02
C LYS A 205 16.00 -1.67 -9.78
N SER A 206 16.97 -2.50 -9.41
CA SER A 206 18.37 -2.11 -9.38
C SER A 206 18.79 -1.62 -10.77
N VAL A 207 19.34 -0.41 -10.84
CA VAL A 207 20.08 0.07 -12.01
C VAL A 207 21.20 -0.94 -12.30
N PRO A 208 21.39 -1.42 -13.55
CA PRO A 208 22.58 -2.18 -13.92
C PRO A 208 23.83 -1.41 -13.50
N ASP A 209 24.67 -2.03 -12.68
CA ASP A 209 25.87 -1.43 -12.10
C ASP A 209 26.95 -1.23 -13.20
N GLU A 210 26.78 -0.24 -14.06
CA GLU A 210 27.84 0.25 -14.93
C GLU A 210 28.21 1.68 -14.53
N LYS A 211 28.72 1.78 -13.30
CA LYS A 211 29.33 3.00 -12.75
C LYS A 211 30.61 3.30 -13.56
N ARG A 212 30.71 4.49 -14.16
CA ARG A 212 31.98 4.98 -14.76
C ARG A 212 32.36 6.36 -14.23
N LYS A 213 33.68 6.59 -14.15
CA LYS A 213 34.32 7.83 -13.68
C LYS A 213 34.19 8.94 -14.75
N GLU A 214 34.31 10.21 -14.32
CA GLU A 214 34.26 11.43 -15.17
C GLU A 214 35.25 11.42 -16.36
N GLU A 215 36.26 10.56 -16.34
CA GLU A 215 37.38 10.50 -17.29
C GLU A 215 37.16 9.58 -18.50
N CYS A 216 35.99 8.92 -18.59
CA CYS A 216 35.66 8.02 -19.69
C CYS A 216 35.61 8.77 -21.04
N SER A 217 36.08 8.13 -22.11
CA SER A 217 36.15 8.70 -23.46
C SER A 217 34.83 8.52 -24.24
N MET A 218 34.64 9.29 -25.32
CA MET A 218 33.46 9.19 -26.18
C MET A 218 33.31 7.81 -26.82
N GLU A 219 34.41 7.18 -27.23
CA GLU A 219 34.39 5.81 -27.78
C GLU A 219 33.81 4.79 -26.79
N GLU A 220 34.26 4.84 -25.53
CA GLU A 220 33.77 3.97 -24.46
C GLU A 220 32.29 4.25 -24.12
N ALA A 221 31.88 5.50 -24.22
CA ALA A 221 30.51 5.92 -24.00
C ALA A 221 29.55 5.37 -25.08
N ILE A 222 29.99 5.42 -26.34
CA ILE A 222 29.25 4.86 -27.48
C ILE A 222 29.12 3.35 -27.34
N ALA A 223 30.22 2.65 -27.03
CA ALA A 223 30.19 1.20 -26.81
C ALA A 223 29.24 0.79 -25.66
N THR A 224 29.14 1.63 -24.63
CA THR A 224 28.22 1.41 -23.50
C THR A 224 26.76 1.65 -23.90
N LEU A 225 26.48 2.73 -24.65
CA LEU A 225 25.14 3.01 -25.15
C LEU A 225 24.63 1.92 -26.10
N ASP A 226 25.50 1.35 -26.93
CA ASP A 226 25.17 0.24 -27.84
C ASP A 226 24.88 -1.07 -27.10
N ARG A 227 25.61 -1.34 -26.01
CA ARG A 227 25.41 -2.53 -25.17
C ARG A 227 24.13 -2.47 -24.32
N VAL A 228 23.70 -1.28 -23.93
CA VAL A 228 22.63 -1.10 -22.93
C VAL A 228 21.27 -0.83 -23.60
N ALA A 229 20.28 -1.68 -23.34
CA ALA A 229 18.93 -1.59 -23.92
C ALA A 229 18.21 -0.24 -23.64
N VAL A 230 18.58 0.43 -22.55
CA VAL A 230 17.92 1.65 -22.06
C VAL A 230 18.40 2.93 -22.76
N ARG A 231 19.44 2.89 -23.62
CA ARG A 231 19.93 4.03 -24.45
C ARG A 231 20.22 5.35 -23.70
N ILE A 232 20.55 5.24 -22.42
CA ILE A 232 20.99 6.36 -21.57
C ILE A 232 22.06 5.85 -20.60
N VAL A 233 23.08 6.67 -20.38
CA VAL A 233 24.12 6.44 -19.38
C VAL A 233 23.98 7.50 -18.31
N ILE A 234 23.86 7.06 -17.05
CA ILE A 234 23.83 7.94 -15.89
C ILE A 234 25.26 8.09 -15.36
N ILE A 235 25.71 9.33 -15.23
CA ILE A 235 27.07 9.65 -14.81
C ILE A 235 27.00 10.11 -13.36
N VAL A 236 27.75 9.43 -12.50
CA VAL A 236 27.72 9.67 -11.05
C VAL A 236 29.12 9.80 -10.48
N ASP A 237 29.25 10.48 -9.33
CA ASP A 237 30.49 10.52 -8.57
C ASP A 237 30.72 9.22 -7.76
N GLN A 238 31.80 9.18 -6.97
CA GLN A 238 32.13 8.03 -6.12
C GLN A 238 31.08 7.76 -5.02
N GLN A 239 30.29 8.78 -4.65
CA GLN A 239 29.24 8.74 -3.66
C GLN A 239 27.84 8.50 -4.28
N ARG A 240 27.77 8.30 -5.62
CA ARG A 240 26.58 8.14 -6.46
C ARG A 240 25.73 9.40 -6.67
N HIS A 241 26.26 10.60 -6.42
CA HIS A 241 25.56 11.84 -6.82
C HIS A 241 25.52 11.97 -8.33
N LEU A 242 24.37 12.41 -8.85
CA LEU A 242 24.18 12.62 -10.28
C LEU A 242 25.04 13.78 -10.79
N LEU A 243 26.03 13.48 -11.63
CA LEU A 243 26.86 14.48 -12.31
C LEU A 243 26.30 14.86 -13.68
N GLY A 244 25.60 13.93 -14.33
CA GLY A 244 25.01 14.17 -15.63
C GLY A 244 24.38 12.93 -16.25
N THR A 245 23.82 13.10 -17.43
CA THR A 245 23.34 11.99 -18.27
C THR A 245 23.92 12.10 -19.67
N LEU A 246 24.03 10.96 -20.34
CA LEU A 246 24.48 10.88 -21.71
C LEU A 246 23.54 9.99 -22.52
N THR A 247 23.08 10.50 -23.66
CA THR A 247 22.22 9.81 -24.62
C THR A 247 22.85 9.79 -26.00
N ASP A 248 22.29 8.99 -26.92
CA ASP A 248 22.66 9.02 -28.35
C ASP A 248 22.60 10.45 -28.94
N GLY A 249 21.68 11.28 -28.45
CA GLY A 249 21.54 12.67 -28.89
C GLY A 249 22.72 13.56 -28.47
N ASP A 250 23.32 13.32 -27.32
CA ASP A 250 24.50 14.05 -26.84
C ASP A 250 25.75 13.65 -27.63
N VAL A 251 25.95 12.35 -27.83
CA VAL A 251 27.03 11.80 -28.68
C VAL A 251 26.93 12.36 -30.10
N ARG A 252 25.74 12.27 -30.72
CA ARG A 252 25.52 12.77 -32.08
C ARG A 252 25.86 14.25 -32.20
N ARG A 253 25.47 15.08 -31.22
CA ARG A 253 25.82 16.51 -31.18
C ARG A 253 27.31 16.75 -31.03
N ALA A 254 28.03 15.91 -30.27
CA ALA A 254 29.48 16.01 -30.12
C ALA A 254 30.23 15.65 -31.42
N LEU A 255 29.80 14.60 -32.11
CA LEU A 255 30.33 14.18 -33.41
C LEU A 255 30.09 15.23 -34.50
N LEU A 256 28.90 15.85 -34.54
CA LEU A 256 28.59 16.95 -35.48
C LEU A 256 29.48 18.18 -35.27
N LYS A 257 30.00 18.37 -34.04
CA LYS A 257 30.98 19.42 -33.71
C LYS A 257 32.43 19.00 -33.99
N GLN A 258 32.64 17.88 -34.69
CA GLN A 258 33.95 17.34 -35.06
C GLN A 258 34.88 17.09 -33.87
N ARG A 259 34.31 16.72 -32.71
CA ARG A 259 35.11 16.36 -31.54
C ARG A 259 35.75 14.98 -31.72
N PRO A 260 37.01 14.76 -31.33
CA PRO A 260 37.66 13.46 -31.39
C PRO A 260 36.93 12.40 -30.55
N LEU A 261 37.01 11.12 -30.92
CA LEU A 261 36.47 10.01 -30.12
C LEU A 261 37.15 9.83 -28.76
N THR A 262 38.34 10.40 -28.59
CA THR A 262 39.07 10.45 -27.32
C THR A 262 38.56 11.55 -26.37
N THR A 263 37.59 12.37 -26.79
CA THR A 263 37.06 13.47 -25.96
C THR A 263 36.43 12.92 -24.68
N PRO A 264 36.76 13.47 -23.49
CA PRO A 264 36.13 13.10 -22.23
C PRO A 264 34.61 13.37 -22.22
N ILE A 265 33.83 12.47 -21.63
CA ILE A 265 32.37 12.59 -21.52
C ILE A 265 31.92 13.91 -20.88
N LYS A 266 32.66 14.40 -19.88
CA LYS A 266 32.38 15.66 -19.17
C LYS A 266 32.19 16.86 -20.10
N GLU A 267 32.82 16.86 -21.27
CA GLU A 267 32.74 18.00 -22.20
C GLU A 267 31.45 18.03 -23.03
N PHE A 268 30.73 16.91 -23.14
CA PHE A 268 29.55 16.80 -24.01
C PHE A 268 28.33 16.11 -23.39
N MET A 269 28.41 15.65 -22.15
CA MET A 269 27.26 15.16 -21.38
C MET A 269 26.28 16.29 -21.02
N CYS A 270 25.04 15.92 -20.71
CA CYS A 270 24.08 16.83 -20.10
C CYS A 270 24.38 16.96 -18.60
N THR A 271 24.94 18.10 -18.20
CA THR A 271 25.34 18.40 -16.80
C THR A 271 24.19 18.86 -15.90
N THR A 272 23.01 19.13 -16.47
CA THR A 272 21.80 19.54 -15.74
C THR A 272 20.59 18.68 -16.15
N PRO A 273 20.66 17.35 -15.97
CA PRO A 273 19.55 16.47 -16.32
C PRO A 273 18.31 16.80 -15.46
N ARG A 274 17.13 16.63 -16.04
CA ARG A 274 15.88 16.60 -15.26
C ARG A 274 15.86 15.31 -14.44
N THR A 275 15.34 15.38 -13.23
CA THR A 275 15.24 14.23 -12.32
C THR A 275 13.84 14.14 -11.71
N ALA A 276 13.45 12.93 -11.30
CA ALA A 276 12.31 12.70 -10.44
C ALA A 276 12.76 12.60 -8.98
N GLY A 277 11.96 13.13 -8.06
CA GLY A 277 12.12 12.89 -6.63
C GLY A 277 11.44 11.60 -6.20
N LEU A 278 11.91 11.02 -5.09
CA LEU A 278 11.30 9.85 -4.44
C LEU A 278 9.81 10.00 -4.11
N ASP A 279 9.39 11.24 -3.84
CA ASP A 279 8.04 11.63 -3.47
C ASP A 279 7.10 11.80 -4.68
N TRP A 280 7.61 11.67 -5.91
CA TRP A 280 6.81 11.92 -7.09
C TRP A 280 5.91 10.72 -7.39
N ASN A 281 4.61 10.99 -7.59
CA ASN A 281 3.68 10.01 -8.12
C ASN A 281 3.85 9.85 -9.63
N ARG A 282 3.31 8.75 -10.17
CA ARG A 282 3.38 8.39 -11.59
C ARG A 282 2.92 9.52 -12.52
N ASP A 283 1.78 10.15 -12.22
CA ASP A 283 1.20 11.19 -13.08
C ASP A 283 2.10 12.41 -13.18
N ARG A 284 2.74 12.81 -12.06
CA ARG A 284 3.72 13.89 -12.04
C ARG A 284 4.96 13.56 -12.85
N ILE A 285 5.45 12.32 -12.77
CA ILE A 285 6.60 11.86 -13.56
C ILE A 285 6.25 11.90 -15.06
N LEU A 286 5.09 11.33 -15.45
CA LEU A 286 4.60 11.35 -16.83
C LEU A 286 4.43 12.78 -17.37
N ALA A 287 3.85 13.69 -16.59
CA ALA A 287 3.66 15.09 -17.01
C ALA A 287 4.99 15.81 -17.28
N VAL A 288 6.02 15.53 -16.48
CA VAL A 288 7.37 16.09 -16.69
C VAL A 288 8.02 15.47 -17.93
N MET A 289 7.90 14.16 -18.11
CA MET A 289 8.44 13.48 -19.28
C MET A 289 7.79 13.96 -20.58
N GLU A 290 6.47 14.13 -20.60
CA GLU A 290 5.74 14.68 -21.76
C GLU A 290 6.13 16.14 -22.05
N LYS A 291 6.14 17.00 -21.02
CA LYS A 291 6.47 18.42 -21.15
C LYS A 291 7.84 18.66 -21.76
N TYR A 292 8.82 17.84 -21.39
CA TYR A 292 10.20 17.97 -21.85
C TYR A 292 10.59 16.95 -22.92
N GLN A 293 9.63 16.16 -23.44
CA GLN A 293 9.82 15.12 -24.45
C GLN A 293 10.95 14.15 -24.09
N LEU A 294 10.98 13.73 -22.82
CA LEU A 294 11.99 12.83 -22.25
C LEU A 294 11.51 11.38 -22.34
N LEU A 295 12.40 10.48 -22.76
CA LEU A 295 12.13 9.04 -22.79
C LEU A 295 12.58 8.32 -21.52
N GLN A 296 13.54 8.88 -20.79
CA GLN A 296 13.94 8.42 -19.46
C GLN A 296 14.15 9.60 -18.51
N LEU A 297 13.96 9.35 -17.21
CA LEU A 297 14.09 10.32 -16.15
C LEU A 297 14.80 9.69 -14.94
N PRO A 298 16.06 10.08 -14.64
CA PRO A 298 16.76 9.61 -13.45
C PRO A 298 15.99 9.95 -12.18
N VAL A 299 15.87 8.99 -11.29
CA VAL A 299 15.28 9.19 -9.96
C VAL A 299 16.42 9.45 -8.98
N VAL A 300 16.31 10.56 -8.26
CA VAL A 300 17.27 10.96 -7.23
C VAL A 300 16.61 11.10 -5.88
N ASP A 301 17.36 10.81 -4.84
CA ASP A 301 16.94 11.14 -3.48
C ASP A 301 17.14 12.65 -3.19
N LEU A 302 16.80 13.06 -1.97
CA LEU A 302 16.93 14.45 -1.52
C LEU A 302 18.39 14.94 -1.48
N SER A 303 19.36 14.03 -1.47
CA SER A 303 20.79 14.36 -1.51
C SER A 303 21.33 14.47 -2.94
N GLY A 304 20.50 14.23 -3.96
CA GLY A 304 20.93 14.21 -5.37
C GLY A 304 21.60 12.91 -5.78
N LYS A 305 21.50 11.86 -4.95
CA LYS A 305 22.05 10.54 -5.24
C LYS A 305 21.11 9.77 -6.15
N VAL A 306 21.67 9.13 -7.17
CA VAL A 306 20.87 8.33 -8.10
C VAL A 306 20.45 7.03 -7.45
N ILE A 307 19.15 6.88 -7.30
CA ILE A 307 18.50 5.71 -6.72
C ILE A 307 17.78 4.85 -7.76
N GLY A 308 17.44 5.42 -8.92
CA GLY A 308 16.70 4.71 -9.95
C GLY A 308 16.65 5.45 -11.29
N LEU A 309 15.93 4.86 -12.23
CA LEU A 309 15.67 5.43 -13.55
C LEU A 309 14.24 5.04 -13.95
N GLU A 310 13.39 6.02 -14.16
CA GLU A 310 12.07 5.80 -14.74
C GLU A 310 12.17 5.94 -16.26
N THR A 311 11.55 5.02 -16.99
CA THR A 311 11.46 5.12 -18.45
C THR A 311 10.01 5.35 -18.86
N LEU A 312 9.81 6.10 -19.95
CA LEU A 312 8.49 6.32 -20.49
C LEU A 312 7.85 4.98 -20.86
N HIS A 313 8.66 4.03 -21.33
CA HIS A 313 8.21 2.68 -21.62
C HIS A 313 7.75 1.93 -20.35
N ASP A 314 8.48 1.99 -19.23
CA ASP A 314 8.09 1.36 -17.97
C ASP A 314 6.82 2.01 -17.37
N LEU A 315 6.73 3.34 -17.41
CA LEU A 315 5.56 4.07 -16.90
C LEU A 315 4.33 3.88 -17.78
N LEU A 316 4.50 3.60 -19.07
CA LEU A 316 3.40 3.27 -19.99
C LEU A 316 3.10 1.76 -20.01
N ASN A 317 4.08 0.90 -19.73
CA ASN A 317 3.90 -0.53 -19.58
C ASN A 317 3.25 -0.84 -18.24
N ARG A 318 1.93 -0.83 -18.24
CA ARG A 318 1.15 -1.66 -17.32
C ARG A 318 1.69 -3.09 -17.45
N GLN A 319 2.08 -3.75 -16.36
CA GLN A 319 2.35 -5.18 -16.45
C GLN A 319 1.06 -5.83 -16.92
N ARG A 320 1.05 -6.22 -18.19
CA ARG A 320 -0.09 -6.86 -18.82
C ARG A 320 -0.22 -8.23 -18.16
N ARG A 321 -1.27 -8.44 -17.38
CA ARG A 321 -1.53 -9.69 -16.67
C ARG A 321 -2.44 -10.57 -17.51
N ASP A 322 -1.94 -11.73 -17.90
CA ASP A 322 -2.66 -12.71 -18.71
C ASP A 322 -3.65 -13.57 -17.89
N ASN A 323 -3.66 -13.40 -16.57
CA ASN A 323 -4.66 -13.99 -15.68
C ASN A 323 -6.08 -13.62 -16.14
N PRO A 324 -6.95 -14.60 -16.39
CA PRO A 324 -8.34 -14.35 -16.72
C PRO A 324 -9.11 -13.71 -15.56
N VAL A 325 -10.03 -12.81 -15.89
CA VAL A 325 -11.00 -12.24 -14.95
C VAL A 325 -12.40 -12.61 -15.40
N PHE A 326 -13.14 -13.31 -14.57
CA PHE A 326 -14.52 -13.72 -14.82
C PHE A 326 -15.49 -12.94 -13.93
N LEU A 327 -16.29 -12.09 -14.55
CA LEU A 327 -17.27 -11.24 -13.88
C LEU A 327 -18.68 -11.82 -14.06
N MET A 328 -19.37 -12.08 -12.94
CA MET A 328 -20.71 -12.63 -12.99
C MET A 328 -21.76 -11.53 -13.14
N ALA A 329 -22.47 -11.51 -14.26
CA ALA A 329 -23.48 -10.50 -14.57
C ALA A 329 -24.85 -11.11 -14.94
N GLY A 330 -25.10 -12.38 -14.62
CA GLY A 330 -26.33 -13.10 -14.97
C GLY A 330 -27.55 -12.89 -14.05
N GLY A 331 -27.38 -12.28 -12.87
CA GLY A 331 -28.45 -12.21 -11.85
C GLY A 331 -29.65 -11.32 -12.24
N PHE A 332 -30.87 -11.76 -11.92
CA PHE A 332 -32.11 -11.01 -12.16
C PHE A 332 -32.26 -9.71 -11.35
N GLY A 333 -31.50 -9.55 -10.26
CA GLY A 333 -31.54 -8.35 -9.42
C GLY A 333 -32.91 -8.04 -8.82
N THR A 334 -33.76 -9.04 -8.55
CA THR A 334 -35.17 -8.86 -8.18
C THR A 334 -35.40 -7.99 -6.93
N ARG A 335 -34.45 -7.99 -5.99
CA ARG A 335 -34.48 -7.20 -4.74
C ARG A 335 -34.30 -5.69 -4.95
N LEU A 336 -33.85 -5.28 -6.14
CA LEU A 336 -33.65 -3.87 -6.52
C LEU A 336 -34.76 -3.33 -7.43
N ARG A 337 -35.85 -4.07 -7.62
CA ARG A 337 -37.01 -3.55 -8.36
C ARG A 337 -37.55 -2.29 -7.67
N PRO A 338 -37.92 -1.23 -8.42
CA PRO A 338 -38.14 -1.21 -9.86
C PRO A 338 -36.88 -0.93 -10.73
N LEU A 339 -35.72 -0.62 -10.15
CA LEU A 339 -34.51 -0.25 -10.92
C LEU A 339 -34.09 -1.33 -11.91
N THR A 340 -34.28 -2.60 -11.54
CA THR A 340 -33.90 -3.77 -12.34
C THR A 340 -35.01 -4.31 -13.24
N GLN A 341 -36.09 -3.55 -13.48
CA GLN A 341 -37.17 -3.99 -14.40
C GLN A 341 -36.77 -3.92 -15.87
N ASN A 342 -36.06 -2.86 -16.25
CA ASN A 342 -35.68 -2.55 -17.63
C ASN A 342 -34.16 -2.33 -17.78
N CYS A 343 -33.38 -2.73 -16.77
CA CYS A 343 -31.94 -2.57 -16.74
C CYS A 343 -31.34 -3.72 -15.91
N PRO A 344 -30.35 -4.47 -16.42
CA PRO A 344 -29.70 -5.49 -15.63
C PRO A 344 -28.93 -4.83 -14.47
N LYS A 345 -28.91 -5.49 -13.30
CA LYS A 345 -28.26 -4.97 -12.08
C LYS A 345 -26.83 -4.44 -12.31
N PRO A 346 -25.95 -5.13 -13.05
CA PRO A 346 -24.58 -4.67 -13.29
C PRO A 346 -24.49 -3.37 -14.13
N LEU A 347 -25.57 -2.99 -14.82
CA LEU A 347 -25.67 -1.73 -15.56
C LEU A 347 -26.30 -0.58 -14.77
N LEU A 348 -26.72 -0.81 -13.52
CA LEU A 348 -27.14 0.28 -12.65
C LEU A 348 -25.96 1.22 -12.40
N LYS A 349 -26.22 2.53 -12.45
CA LYS A 349 -25.18 3.54 -12.32
C LYS A 349 -24.92 3.88 -10.86
N VAL A 350 -23.64 3.90 -10.48
CA VAL A 350 -23.15 4.50 -9.25
C VAL A 350 -22.26 5.68 -9.65
N GLY A 351 -22.65 6.89 -9.25
CA GLY A 351 -22.16 8.10 -9.90
C GLY A 351 -22.57 8.14 -11.38
N GLU A 352 -21.59 8.40 -12.27
CA GLU A 352 -21.83 8.52 -13.71
C GLU A 352 -21.75 7.18 -14.47
N LYS A 353 -21.21 6.13 -13.85
CA LYS A 353 -20.83 4.88 -14.52
C LYS A 353 -21.60 3.65 -14.00
N PRO A 354 -21.87 2.65 -14.85
CA PRO A 354 -22.33 1.33 -14.44
C PRO A 354 -21.45 0.65 -13.39
N ILE A 355 -22.03 -0.13 -12.47
CA ILE A 355 -21.28 -0.92 -11.47
C ILE A 355 -20.24 -1.82 -12.14
N LEU A 356 -20.63 -2.55 -13.19
CA LEU A 356 -19.73 -3.45 -13.89
C LEU A 356 -18.58 -2.73 -14.61
N GLU A 357 -18.83 -1.50 -15.08
CA GLU A 357 -17.81 -0.66 -15.70
C GLU A 357 -16.77 -0.22 -14.67
N LEU A 358 -17.21 0.14 -13.45
CA LEU A 358 -16.30 0.47 -12.36
C LEU A 358 -15.42 -0.73 -11.96
N ILE A 359 -15.99 -1.94 -11.92
CA ILE A 359 -15.23 -3.18 -11.65
C ILE A 359 -14.21 -3.42 -12.77
N LEU A 360 -14.66 -3.34 -14.03
CA LEU A 360 -13.82 -3.54 -15.21
C LEU A 360 -12.63 -2.55 -15.22
N GLU A 361 -12.89 -1.26 -15.03
CA GLU A 361 -11.86 -0.22 -15.01
C GLU A 361 -10.84 -0.43 -13.88
N ARG A 362 -11.26 -0.93 -12.71
CA ARG A 362 -10.33 -1.25 -11.62
C ARG A 362 -9.40 -2.39 -12.01
N PHE A 363 -9.90 -3.49 -12.57
CA PHE A 363 -9.04 -4.57 -13.07
C PHE A 363 -8.10 -4.08 -14.19
N ILE A 364 -8.60 -3.25 -15.12
CA ILE A 364 -7.78 -2.64 -16.18
C ILE A 364 -6.66 -1.77 -15.58
N SER A 365 -6.96 -1.02 -14.52
CA SER A 365 -6.00 -0.18 -13.82
C SER A 365 -4.88 -1.01 -13.17
N SER A 366 -5.19 -2.23 -12.71
CA SER A 366 -4.25 -3.23 -12.19
C SER A 366 -3.57 -4.09 -13.27
N GLY A 367 -3.77 -3.78 -14.56
CA GLY A 367 -3.06 -4.42 -15.67
C GLY A 367 -3.71 -5.67 -16.27
N PHE A 368 -4.89 -6.08 -15.81
CA PHE A 368 -5.63 -7.21 -16.38
C PHE A 368 -6.32 -6.84 -17.69
N HIS A 369 -6.30 -7.75 -18.66
CA HIS A 369 -6.83 -7.48 -20.01
C HIS A 369 -7.69 -8.60 -20.62
N ARG A 370 -7.78 -9.77 -19.97
CA ARG A 370 -8.58 -10.91 -20.45
C ARG A 370 -9.81 -11.07 -19.56
N PHE A 371 -10.96 -10.66 -20.07
CA PHE A 371 -12.21 -10.69 -19.34
C PHE A 371 -13.19 -11.70 -19.94
N PHE A 372 -13.88 -12.39 -19.06
CA PHE A 372 -15.07 -13.17 -19.32
C PHE A 372 -16.22 -12.54 -18.54
N ILE A 373 -17.41 -12.45 -19.15
CA ILE A 373 -18.60 -11.92 -18.48
C ILE A 373 -19.74 -12.93 -18.62
N SER A 374 -20.28 -13.40 -17.50
CA SER A 374 -21.44 -14.28 -17.50
C SER A 374 -22.73 -13.45 -17.67
N THR A 375 -23.62 -13.88 -18.55
CA THR A 375 -24.85 -13.13 -18.89
C THR A 375 -26.04 -14.06 -18.97
N HIS A 376 -27.18 -13.64 -18.43
CA HIS A 376 -28.45 -14.38 -18.51
C HIS A 376 -29.63 -13.40 -18.66
N TYR A 377 -29.82 -12.50 -17.69
CA TYR A 377 -30.86 -11.47 -17.76
C TYR A 377 -30.43 -10.29 -18.64
N MET A 378 -31.17 -10.01 -19.72
CA MET A 378 -30.92 -8.91 -20.67
C MET A 378 -29.47 -8.88 -21.22
N PRO A 379 -28.96 -9.99 -21.79
CA PRO A 379 -27.56 -10.11 -22.20
C PRO A 379 -27.18 -9.11 -23.27
N GLU A 380 -28.12 -8.74 -24.16
CA GLU A 380 -27.87 -7.79 -25.24
C GLU A 380 -27.50 -6.40 -24.70
N MET A 381 -28.12 -5.92 -23.62
CA MET A 381 -27.75 -4.61 -23.04
C MET A 381 -26.31 -4.59 -22.52
N ILE A 382 -25.85 -5.71 -21.93
CA ILE A 382 -24.47 -5.83 -21.45
C ILE A 382 -23.52 -5.87 -22.65
N ARG A 383 -23.84 -6.67 -23.68
CA ARG A 383 -23.02 -6.76 -24.91
C ARG A 383 -22.94 -5.44 -25.66
N ASP A 384 -24.05 -4.71 -25.78
CA ASP A 384 -24.11 -3.42 -26.46
C ASP A 384 -23.27 -2.36 -25.74
N HIS A 385 -23.25 -2.37 -24.40
CA HIS A 385 -22.47 -1.42 -23.61
C HIS A 385 -20.97 -1.73 -23.63
N PHE A 386 -20.60 -3.00 -23.44
CA PHE A 386 -19.19 -3.39 -23.27
C PHE A 386 -18.50 -3.83 -24.57
N GLY A 387 -19.24 -4.28 -25.58
CA GLY A 387 -18.68 -4.75 -26.84
C GLY A 387 -17.66 -5.88 -26.63
N ASP A 388 -16.60 -5.90 -27.44
CA ASP A 388 -15.48 -6.85 -27.29
C ASP A 388 -14.38 -6.36 -26.33
N GLY A 389 -14.58 -5.21 -25.67
CA GLY A 389 -13.60 -4.57 -24.80
C GLY A 389 -12.57 -3.66 -25.51
N SER A 390 -12.61 -3.58 -26.85
CA SER A 390 -11.65 -2.78 -27.64
C SER A 390 -11.59 -1.31 -27.23
N GLN A 391 -12.71 -0.72 -26.81
CA GLN A 391 -12.78 0.67 -26.31
C GLN A 391 -11.91 0.92 -25.07
N TRP A 392 -11.63 -0.13 -24.28
CA TRP A 392 -10.74 -0.06 -23.11
C TRP A 392 -9.36 -0.68 -23.36
N GLY A 393 -9.08 -1.14 -24.60
CA GLY A 393 -7.84 -1.82 -24.94
C GLY A 393 -7.70 -3.22 -24.33
N VAL A 394 -8.83 -3.89 -24.04
CA VAL A 394 -8.88 -5.24 -23.45
C VAL A 394 -9.72 -6.18 -24.29
N SER A 395 -9.73 -7.48 -23.96
CA SER A 395 -10.59 -8.47 -24.59
C SER A 395 -11.68 -8.91 -23.63
N ILE A 396 -12.93 -8.79 -24.04
CA ILE A 396 -14.11 -9.26 -23.31
C ILE A 396 -14.77 -10.37 -24.13
N ARG A 397 -14.99 -11.53 -23.50
CA ARG A 397 -15.79 -12.63 -24.05
C ARG A 397 -17.01 -12.89 -23.18
N TYR A 398 -18.13 -13.20 -23.81
CA TYR A 398 -19.37 -13.44 -23.10
C TYR A 398 -19.65 -14.92 -22.97
N VAL A 399 -20.05 -15.32 -21.77
CA VAL A 399 -20.58 -16.64 -21.47
C VAL A 399 -22.08 -16.46 -21.25
N HIS A 400 -22.90 -17.03 -22.12
CA HIS A 400 -24.35 -16.99 -21.93
C HIS A 400 -24.80 -18.22 -21.13
N GLU A 401 -25.56 -17.98 -20.08
CA GLU A 401 -26.21 -19.04 -19.30
C GLU A 401 -27.65 -19.15 -19.79
N ASP A 402 -28.03 -20.29 -20.40
CA ASP A 402 -29.41 -20.53 -20.84
C ASP A 402 -30.38 -20.60 -19.63
N GLU A 403 -29.91 -21.21 -18.54
CA GLU A 403 -30.55 -21.23 -17.23
C GLU A 403 -29.55 -20.80 -16.15
N PRO A 404 -29.99 -20.21 -15.02
CA PRO A 404 -29.08 -19.81 -13.95
C PRO A 404 -28.34 -21.02 -13.35
N LEU A 405 -27.03 -21.14 -13.62
CA LEU A 405 -26.20 -22.27 -13.19
C LEU A 405 -25.61 -22.09 -11.77
N GLY A 406 -25.98 -21.01 -11.08
CA GLY A 406 -25.41 -20.66 -9.78
C GLY A 406 -24.07 -19.94 -9.92
N THR A 407 -23.52 -19.53 -8.78
CA THR A 407 -22.32 -18.68 -8.71
C THR A 407 -21.02 -19.38 -9.12
N GLY A 408 -20.99 -20.72 -9.15
CA GLY A 408 -19.84 -21.51 -9.61
C GLY A 408 -20.09 -22.25 -10.93
N GLY A 409 -21.34 -22.51 -11.31
CA GLY A 409 -21.67 -23.32 -12.48
C GLY A 409 -21.25 -22.70 -13.81
N ALA A 410 -21.22 -21.38 -13.90
CA ALA A 410 -20.78 -20.67 -15.10
C ALA A 410 -19.29 -20.91 -15.44
N LEU A 411 -18.47 -21.39 -14.49
CA LEU A 411 -17.09 -21.84 -14.74
C LEU A 411 -17.02 -23.00 -15.74
N GLY A 412 -18.03 -23.86 -15.76
CA GLY A 412 -18.10 -24.99 -16.69
C GLY A 412 -18.34 -24.60 -18.15
N LEU A 413 -18.74 -23.34 -18.40
CA LEU A 413 -18.97 -22.81 -19.74
C LEU A 413 -17.75 -22.04 -20.29
N LEU A 414 -16.70 -21.84 -19.48
CA LEU A 414 -15.47 -21.19 -19.92
C LEU A 414 -14.70 -22.09 -20.90
N PRO A 415 -13.93 -21.51 -21.84
CA PRO A 415 -13.00 -22.29 -22.65
C PRO A 415 -11.84 -22.80 -21.79
N HIS A 416 -12.02 -23.95 -21.14
CA HIS A 416 -11.08 -24.53 -20.18
C HIS A 416 -9.65 -24.66 -20.69
N HIS A 417 -9.48 -24.88 -22.00
CA HIS A 417 -8.17 -24.97 -22.65
C HIS A 417 -7.40 -23.64 -22.73
N GLU A 418 -8.04 -22.51 -22.39
CA GLU A 418 -7.42 -21.17 -22.35
C GLU A 418 -7.12 -20.68 -20.93
N ILE A 419 -7.47 -21.49 -19.91
CA ILE A 419 -7.33 -21.15 -18.49
C ILE A 419 -6.14 -21.91 -17.91
N ASP A 420 -4.94 -21.34 -18.07
CA ASP A 420 -3.68 -21.93 -17.57
C ASP A 420 -3.07 -21.12 -16.43
N LEU A 421 -3.69 -20.00 -16.07
CA LEU A 421 -3.29 -19.13 -14.97
C LEU A 421 -4.45 -19.00 -13.98
N PRO A 422 -4.17 -18.67 -12.70
CA PRO A 422 -5.21 -18.40 -11.71
C PRO A 422 -6.24 -17.40 -12.24
N LEU A 423 -7.51 -17.74 -12.06
CA LEU A 423 -8.65 -17.01 -12.59
C LEU A 423 -9.35 -16.25 -11.47
N PHE A 424 -9.54 -14.95 -11.65
CA PHE A 424 -10.40 -14.16 -10.77
C PHE A 424 -11.86 -14.48 -11.07
N LEU A 425 -12.64 -14.79 -10.06
CA LEU A 425 -14.10 -14.86 -10.14
C LEU A 425 -14.67 -13.79 -9.21
N MET A 426 -15.52 -12.90 -9.72
CA MET A 426 -16.08 -11.81 -8.93
C MET A 426 -17.54 -11.57 -9.30
N ASN A 427 -18.39 -11.33 -8.29
CA ASN A 427 -19.76 -10.91 -8.53
C ASN A 427 -19.78 -9.50 -9.16
N GLY A 428 -20.58 -9.30 -10.21
CA GLY A 428 -20.67 -8.04 -10.96
C GLY A 428 -21.49 -6.93 -10.27
N ASP A 429 -21.81 -7.09 -9.00
CA ASP A 429 -22.60 -6.18 -8.17
C ASP A 429 -21.85 -5.64 -6.94
N LEU A 430 -20.53 -5.84 -6.90
CA LEU A 430 -19.68 -5.42 -5.80
C LEU A 430 -19.02 -4.07 -6.11
N LEU A 431 -19.00 -3.19 -5.11
CA LEU A 431 -18.18 -1.99 -5.12
C LEU A 431 -17.04 -2.16 -4.11
N THR A 432 -15.80 -2.17 -4.60
CA THR A 432 -14.63 -2.43 -3.74
C THR A 432 -13.39 -1.65 -4.15
N THR A 433 -12.53 -1.34 -3.18
CA THR A 433 -11.18 -0.78 -3.39
C THR A 433 -10.08 -1.81 -3.12
N LEU A 434 -10.40 -3.11 -3.13
CA LEU A 434 -9.45 -4.21 -2.96
C LEU A 434 -8.28 -4.09 -3.95
N ASN A 435 -7.06 -4.34 -3.45
CA ASN A 435 -5.88 -4.46 -4.30
C ASN A 435 -5.79 -5.88 -4.91
N PHE A 436 -6.18 -6.01 -6.18
CA PHE A 436 -6.15 -7.30 -6.89
C PHE A 436 -4.74 -7.87 -7.09
N GLU A 437 -3.71 -7.03 -7.08
CA GLU A 437 -2.32 -7.50 -7.18
C GLU A 437 -1.90 -8.22 -5.91
N ASN A 438 -2.22 -7.65 -4.74
CA ASN A 438 -1.95 -8.29 -3.45
C ASN A 438 -2.71 -9.61 -3.31
N LEU A 439 -3.95 -9.68 -3.77
CA LEU A 439 -4.73 -10.92 -3.77
C LEU A 439 -4.08 -12.00 -4.66
N LEU A 440 -3.58 -11.61 -5.85
CA LEU A 440 -2.86 -12.53 -6.73
C LEU A 440 -1.54 -13.02 -6.10
N GLU A 441 -0.74 -12.10 -5.56
CA GLU A 441 0.52 -12.43 -4.88
C GLU A 441 0.29 -13.35 -3.67
N PHE A 442 -0.77 -13.11 -2.90
CA PHE A 442 -1.14 -13.97 -1.79
C PHE A 442 -1.51 -15.38 -2.25
N HIS A 443 -2.32 -15.51 -3.30
CA HIS A 443 -2.69 -16.82 -3.85
C HIS A 443 -1.49 -17.57 -4.42
N ASP A 444 -0.60 -16.88 -5.15
CA ASP A 444 0.62 -17.49 -5.69
C ASP A 444 1.60 -17.92 -4.57
N GLY A 445 1.61 -17.19 -3.44
CA GLY A 445 2.44 -17.48 -2.28
C GLY A 445 1.89 -18.56 -1.35
N HIS A 446 0.61 -18.90 -1.44
CA HIS A 446 -0.05 -19.88 -0.58
C HIS A 446 -0.70 -20.97 -1.44
N PRO A 447 -0.12 -22.18 -1.52
CA PRO A 447 -0.70 -23.25 -2.31
C PRO A 447 -2.12 -23.58 -1.84
N GLY A 448 -3.02 -23.81 -2.80
CA GLY A 448 -4.42 -24.15 -2.54
C GLY A 448 -5.24 -24.14 -3.83
N SER A 449 -6.40 -24.79 -3.80
CA SER A 449 -7.33 -24.83 -4.94
C SER A 449 -7.99 -23.47 -5.20
N ALA A 450 -8.16 -22.67 -4.15
CA ALA A 450 -8.79 -21.36 -4.23
C ALA A 450 -8.35 -20.45 -3.08
N THR A 451 -8.51 -19.15 -3.30
CA THR A 451 -8.49 -18.13 -2.26
C THR A 451 -9.83 -17.40 -2.26
N MET A 452 -10.55 -17.44 -1.15
CA MET A 452 -11.81 -16.74 -0.93
C MET A 452 -11.56 -15.44 -0.16
N CYS A 453 -12.03 -14.33 -0.70
CA CYS A 453 -12.04 -13.07 0.03
C CYS A 453 -13.14 -13.09 1.09
N VAL A 454 -12.79 -12.68 2.31
CA VAL A 454 -13.74 -12.57 3.42
C VAL A 454 -13.77 -11.16 3.99
N ARG A 455 -14.92 -10.77 4.54
CA ARG A 455 -15.09 -9.51 5.25
C ARG A 455 -15.51 -9.77 6.67
N GLU A 456 -14.94 -9.04 7.63
CA GLU A 456 -15.40 -9.07 9.01
C GLU A 456 -16.77 -8.39 9.13
N TYR A 457 -17.73 -9.09 9.75
CA TYR A 457 -19.10 -8.64 9.98
C TYR A 457 -19.40 -8.69 11.47
N GLU A 458 -19.83 -7.56 12.02
CA GLU A 458 -20.21 -7.42 13.41
C GLU A 458 -21.73 -7.49 13.55
N TYR A 459 -22.23 -8.47 14.30
CA TYR A 459 -23.64 -8.57 14.66
C TYR A 459 -23.81 -8.25 16.15
N CYS A 460 -24.48 -7.13 16.44
CA CYS A 460 -24.86 -6.76 17.79
C CYS A 460 -26.25 -7.30 18.10
N VAL A 461 -26.36 -8.19 19.10
CA VAL A 461 -27.67 -8.58 19.63
C VAL A 461 -28.22 -7.40 20.43
N PRO A 462 -29.40 -6.83 20.13
CA PRO A 462 -29.86 -5.60 20.78
C PRO A 462 -30.34 -5.78 22.23
N TYR A 463 -30.13 -6.97 22.82
CA TYR A 463 -30.60 -7.39 24.14
C TYR A 463 -29.49 -8.12 24.91
N GLY A 464 -29.69 -8.29 26.22
CA GLY A 464 -28.87 -9.18 27.04
C GLY A 464 -28.99 -10.64 26.62
N VAL A 465 -27.87 -11.25 26.24
CA VAL A 465 -27.78 -12.69 25.94
C VAL A 465 -27.46 -13.43 27.23
N ILE A 466 -28.30 -14.43 27.54
CA ILE A 466 -28.21 -15.23 28.77
C ILE A 466 -27.74 -16.63 28.41
N GLU A 467 -26.63 -17.05 29.02
CA GLU A 467 -26.19 -18.44 29.01
C GLU A 467 -26.82 -19.16 30.22
N ASN A 468 -27.42 -20.32 30.01
CA ASN A 468 -28.13 -21.06 31.06
C ASN A 468 -27.85 -22.56 31.01
N GLU A 469 -27.98 -23.20 32.17
CA GLU A 469 -28.07 -24.64 32.32
C GLU A 469 -29.42 -25.00 32.97
N GLY A 470 -30.37 -25.43 32.14
CA GLY A 470 -31.74 -25.68 32.56
C GLY A 470 -32.45 -24.41 33.01
N HIS A 471 -32.67 -24.25 34.33
CA HIS A 471 -33.31 -23.07 34.91
C HIS A 471 -32.32 -22.10 35.58
N ARG A 472 -31.03 -22.45 35.61
CA ARG A 472 -29.99 -21.66 36.26
C ARG A 472 -29.27 -20.79 35.24
N ILE A 473 -29.19 -19.49 35.51
CA ILE A 473 -28.40 -18.55 34.72
C ILE A 473 -26.91 -18.74 35.07
N LEU A 474 -26.06 -18.91 34.04
CA LEU A 474 -24.61 -19.04 34.14
C LEU A 474 -23.91 -17.69 33.90
N SER A 475 -24.27 -17.01 32.81
CA SER A 475 -23.69 -15.72 32.43
C SER A 475 -24.73 -14.85 31.71
N MET A 476 -24.53 -13.53 31.72
CA MET A 476 -25.37 -12.57 31.01
C MET A 476 -24.48 -11.46 30.43
N ILE A 477 -24.57 -11.26 29.12
CA ILE A 477 -23.81 -10.22 28.41
C ILE A 477 -24.82 -9.27 27.77
N GLU A 478 -24.75 -7.99 28.15
CA GLU A 478 -25.61 -6.95 27.57
C GLU A 478 -25.08 -6.52 26.21
N LYS A 479 -25.94 -6.55 25.19
CA LYS A 479 -25.63 -6.14 23.82
C LYS A 479 -24.31 -6.71 23.27
N PRO A 480 -24.11 -8.03 23.32
CA PRO A 480 -22.87 -8.62 22.83
C PRO A 480 -22.73 -8.41 21.33
N ILE A 481 -21.50 -8.10 20.92
CA ILE A 481 -21.11 -8.03 19.52
C ILE A 481 -20.43 -9.35 19.17
N GLN A 482 -20.98 -10.06 18.20
CA GLN A 482 -20.37 -11.25 17.63
C GLN A 482 -19.72 -10.90 16.30
N ARG A 483 -18.49 -11.36 16.10
CA ARG A 483 -17.68 -11.12 14.91
C ARG A 483 -17.61 -12.37 14.07
N PHE A 484 -17.88 -12.23 12.78
CA PHE A 484 -17.86 -13.33 11.81
C PHE A 484 -17.11 -12.90 10.55
N PHE A 485 -16.52 -13.87 9.85
CA PHE A 485 -16.09 -13.66 8.49
C PHE A 485 -17.19 -14.08 7.53
N ILE A 486 -17.65 -13.13 6.69
CA ILE A 486 -18.63 -13.39 5.63
C ILE A 486 -17.92 -13.44 4.28
N ASN A 487 -18.50 -14.19 3.35
CA ASN A 487 -18.01 -14.29 1.99
C ASN A 487 -18.16 -12.95 1.25
N ALA A 488 -17.06 -12.43 0.72
CA ALA A 488 -17.03 -11.14 0.05
C ALA A 488 -17.43 -11.21 -1.45
N GLY A 489 -17.71 -12.40 -2.00
CA GLY A 489 -18.07 -12.59 -3.40
C GLY A 489 -16.93 -12.36 -4.39
N ILE A 490 -15.68 -12.46 -3.92
CA ILE A 490 -14.45 -12.34 -4.71
C ILE A 490 -13.59 -13.57 -4.44
N TYR A 491 -13.15 -14.23 -5.50
CA TYR A 491 -12.38 -15.46 -5.42
C TYR A 491 -11.24 -15.43 -6.43
N LEU A 492 -10.16 -16.11 -6.09
CA LEU A 492 -9.08 -16.43 -7.01
C LEU A 492 -8.93 -17.95 -7.05
N LEU A 493 -9.14 -18.54 -8.22
CA LEU A 493 -9.29 -19.97 -8.41
C LEU A 493 -8.11 -20.55 -9.18
N SER A 494 -7.62 -21.71 -8.77
CA SER A 494 -6.60 -22.41 -9.52
C SER A 494 -7.15 -22.89 -10.88
N PRO A 495 -6.30 -23.01 -11.92
CA PRO A 495 -6.70 -23.58 -13.20
C PRO A 495 -7.38 -24.94 -13.09
N GLU A 496 -6.89 -25.80 -12.20
CA GLU A 496 -7.39 -27.16 -11.96
C GLU A 496 -8.82 -27.14 -11.42
N LEU A 497 -9.11 -26.24 -10.47
CA LEU A 497 -10.45 -26.09 -9.91
C LEU A 497 -11.42 -25.62 -10.99
N VAL A 498 -11.05 -24.61 -11.80
CA VAL A 498 -11.90 -24.13 -12.91
C VAL A 498 -12.19 -25.26 -13.90
N LYS A 499 -11.17 -26.03 -14.29
CA LYS A 499 -11.26 -27.16 -15.22
C LYS A 499 -12.07 -28.34 -14.65
N SER A 500 -12.25 -28.42 -13.33
CA SER A 500 -13.02 -29.50 -12.69
C SER A 500 -14.55 -29.33 -12.82
N VAL A 501 -15.02 -28.11 -13.11
CA VAL A 501 -16.46 -27.81 -13.19
C VAL A 501 -17.01 -28.24 -14.56
N ALA A 502 -17.87 -29.25 -14.59
CA ALA A 502 -18.51 -29.70 -15.83
C ALA A 502 -19.53 -28.67 -16.38
N ALA A 503 -19.58 -28.54 -17.71
CA ALA A 503 -20.57 -27.69 -18.40
C ALA A 503 -22.02 -28.08 -18.05
N GLY A 504 -22.86 -27.08 -17.82
CA GLY A 504 -24.28 -27.27 -17.50
C GLY A 504 -24.57 -27.73 -16.06
N ASN A 505 -23.54 -27.90 -15.21
CA ASN A 505 -23.76 -28.26 -13.82
C ASN A 505 -24.14 -27.03 -12.99
N ARG A 506 -25.24 -27.14 -12.24
CA ARG A 506 -25.66 -26.09 -11.32
C ARG A 506 -24.91 -26.23 -10.00
N VAL A 507 -24.06 -25.26 -9.67
CA VAL A 507 -23.28 -25.25 -8.43
C VAL A 507 -23.00 -23.82 -7.98
N ASP A 508 -23.05 -23.59 -6.69
CA ASP A 508 -22.65 -22.32 -6.08
C ASP A 508 -21.21 -22.39 -5.56
N MET A 509 -20.54 -21.24 -5.47
CA MET A 509 -19.16 -21.17 -5.01
C MET A 509 -18.93 -21.77 -3.62
N PRO A 510 -19.77 -21.53 -2.59
CA PRO A 510 -19.61 -22.18 -1.29
C PRO A 510 -19.60 -23.71 -1.41
N THR A 511 -20.55 -24.29 -2.15
CA THR A 511 -20.61 -25.75 -2.37
C THR A 511 -19.41 -26.27 -3.16
N LEU A 512 -18.90 -25.50 -4.12
CA LEU A 512 -17.70 -25.88 -4.86
C LEU A 512 -16.47 -25.91 -3.93
N LEU A 513 -16.30 -24.90 -3.09
CA LEU A 513 -15.19 -24.81 -2.13
C LEU A 513 -15.31 -25.86 -1.00
N GLU A 514 -16.51 -26.12 -0.52
CA GLU A 514 -16.79 -27.19 0.46
C GLU A 514 -16.32 -28.55 -0.06
N ARG A 515 -16.56 -28.87 -1.34
CA ARG A 515 -16.07 -30.12 -1.96
C ARG A 515 -14.54 -30.21 -2.01
N GLU A 516 -13.86 -29.08 -2.20
CA GLU A 516 -12.39 -29.04 -2.16
C GLU A 516 -11.89 -29.33 -0.74
N ILE A 517 -12.51 -28.70 0.26
CA ILE A 517 -12.19 -28.89 1.68
C ILE A 517 -12.44 -30.35 2.11
N GLU A 518 -13.60 -30.91 1.75
CA GLU A 518 -13.94 -32.32 2.03
C GLU A 518 -12.99 -33.30 1.36
N ALA A 519 -12.45 -32.94 0.20
CA ALA A 519 -11.44 -33.72 -0.51
C ALA A 519 -10.00 -33.49 0.01
N GLY A 520 -9.83 -32.73 1.10
CA GLY A 520 -8.54 -32.46 1.73
C GLY A 520 -7.65 -31.48 0.97
N ARG A 521 -8.22 -30.66 0.07
CA ARG A 521 -7.51 -29.60 -0.64
C ARG A 521 -7.65 -28.28 0.12
N ASP A 522 -6.60 -27.48 0.10
CA ASP A 522 -6.57 -26.21 0.81
C ASP A 522 -7.40 -25.14 0.09
N VAL A 523 -8.25 -24.44 0.85
CA VAL A 523 -8.97 -23.24 0.41
C VAL A 523 -8.55 -22.11 1.34
N ASN A 524 -7.78 -21.17 0.79
CA ASN A 524 -7.19 -20.08 1.56
C ASN A 524 -8.19 -18.94 1.79
N MET A 525 -8.05 -18.26 2.92
CA MET A 525 -8.87 -17.10 3.28
C MET A 525 -8.04 -15.83 3.12
N PHE A 526 -8.57 -14.84 2.40
CA PHE A 526 -7.96 -13.50 2.27
C PHE A 526 -8.86 -12.44 2.93
N PRO A 527 -8.46 -11.84 4.06
CA PRO A 527 -9.26 -10.81 4.72
C PRO A 527 -9.21 -9.49 3.92
N VAL A 528 -10.39 -8.99 3.54
CA VAL A 528 -10.53 -7.68 2.90
C VAL A 528 -10.64 -6.62 3.98
N HIS A 529 -9.65 -5.72 4.05
CA HIS A 529 -9.65 -4.59 4.99
C HIS A 529 -10.13 -3.30 4.33
N GLU A 530 -9.99 -3.23 3.01
CA GLU A 530 -10.39 -2.12 2.16
C GLU A 530 -11.92 -1.95 2.05
N TYR A 531 -12.36 -0.92 1.33
CA TYR A 531 -13.78 -0.70 1.10
C TYR A 531 -14.38 -1.87 0.32
N TRP A 532 -15.54 -2.34 0.78
CA TRP A 532 -16.32 -3.39 0.15
C TRP A 532 -17.80 -3.18 0.44
N LEU A 533 -18.63 -3.27 -0.60
CA LEU A 533 -20.07 -3.15 -0.52
C LEU A 533 -20.73 -4.06 -1.58
N ASP A 534 -21.55 -5.00 -1.11
CA ASP A 534 -22.49 -5.76 -1.95
C ASP A 534 -23.76 -4.93 -2.17
N ILE A 535 -24.04 -4.55 -3.43
CA ILE A 535 -25.20 -3.74 -3.77
C ILE A 535 -26.43 -4.65 -3.90
N GLY A 536 -26.84 -5.29 -2.80
CA GLY A 536 -27.91 -6.30 -2.81
C GLY A 536 -29.33 -5.73 -2.75
N ARG A 537 -29.52 -4.61 -2.05
CA ARG A 537 -30.82 -3.99 -1.73
C ARG A 537 -30.82 -2.50 -2.03
N MET A 538 -32.01 -1.89 -1.97
CA MET A 538 -32.18 -0.45 -2.26
C MET A 538 -31.33 0.43 -1.33
N GLU A 539 -31.25 0.07 -0.05
CA GLU A 539 -30.43 0.78 0.95
C GLU A 539 -28.94 0.72 0.58
N ASP A 540 -28.45 -0.45 0.15
CA ASP A 540 -27.07 -0.63 -0.29
C ASP A 540 -26.77 0.21 -1.54
N PHE A 541 -27.71 0.27 -2.49
CA PHE A 541 -27.58 1.11 -3.68
C PHE A 541 -27.55 2.61 -3.34
N GLN A 542 -28.40 3.05 -2.42
CA GLN A 542 -28.37 4.45 -1.94
C GLN A 542 -27.07 4.77 -1.21
N ARG A 543 -26.58 3.84 -0.39
CA ARG A 543 -25.30 3.97 0.29
C ARG A 543 -24.14 4.07 -0.69
N ALA A 544 -24.13 3.22 -1.72
CA ALA A 544 -23.15 3.27 -2.80
C ALA A 544 -23.13 4.66 -3.47
N GLN A 545 -24.29 5.26 -3.74
CA GLN A 545 -24.37 6.59 -4.34
C GLN A 545 -23.79 7.70 -3.46
N GLN A 546 -23.98 7.61 -2.14
CA GLN A 546 -23.46 8.61 -1.18
C GLN A 546 -21.96 8.47 -1.00
N GLU A 547 -21.47 7.23 -0.86
CA GLU A 547 -20.07 6.92 -0.57
C GLU A 547 -19.17 7.03 -1.82
N PHE A 548 -19.73 6.93 -3.04
CA PHE A 548 -18.95 7.01 -4.28
C PHE A 548 -18.14 8.30 -4.45
N GLY A 549 -18.64 9.45 -3.98
CA GLY A 549 -17.89 10.71 -4.05
C GLY A 549 -16.63 10.75 -3.16
N THR A 550 -16.44 9.75 -2.31
CA THR A 550 -15.31 9.61 -1.39
C THR A 550 -14.38 8.44 -1.72
N LEU A 551 -14.69 7.66 -2.75
CA LEU A 551 -13.94 6.52 -3.28
C LEU A 551 -13.10 6.91 -4.50
#